data_AF-A0A9P6RKP5-F1
#
_entry.id   AF-A0A9P6RKP5-F1
#
_cell.length_a   1.000
_cell.length_b   1.000
_cell.length_c   1.000
_cell.angle_alpha   90.00
_cell.angle_beta   90.00
_cell.angle_gamma   90.00
#
_symmetry.space_group_name_H-M   'P 1'
#
loop_
_entity.id
_entity.type
_entity.pdbx_description
1 polymer ?
#
loop_
_entity_poly.entity_id
_entity_poly.type
_entity_poly.pdbx_seq_one_letter_code
_entity_poly.pdbx_strand_id
1 'polypeptide(L)'
;MDINPCKKPSQDKELLYFANAIANVIKAFSATERKKYPVQFPAESSGQLFSDELLQKYLARNQEYAAYGDPYLTEQNQRLEYWIGRANGAHGRRRSNTSSHPSKPQFSCHDLDLADAVKILIIENDMSAVLTLARHSLIPIKDLDSIGWGHSFGIDHLVYYCLWSYVYLNILAEFPEWCQNENYRKLSAFQQLERLMTSTCDGDGQMPMHRSFYTDLNKEGQFAPRDIFADMGRMKEYLKLCFAVLYRYDMAAKEYGNEVDWLKATAGALRQLHVDDR
;
A
#
# COMPACT_ATOMS: atom_id res chain seq x y z
N MET A 1 3.85 -21.24 -18.78
CA MET A 1 4.56 -21.61 -17.55
C MET A 1 3.66 -21.19 -16.43
N ASP A 2 2.95 -22.13 -15.82
CA ASP A 2 2.62 -21.92 -14.43
C ASP A 2 3.96 -21.77 -13.69
N ILE A 3 4.10 -20.77 -12.82
CA ILE A 3 5.12 -20.81 -11.77
C ILE A 3 4.67 -21.87 -10.75
N ASN A 4 4.38 -23.07 -11.25
CA ASN A 4 3.61 -24.06 -10.54
C ASN A 4 4.52 -24.77 -9.58
N PRO A 5 3.99 -25.07 -8.41
CA PRO A 5 4.33 -26.26 -7.71
C PRO A 5 4.24 -27.48 -8.62
N CYS A 6 5.38 -28.01 -9.07
CA CYS A 6 5.45 -29.30 -9.76
C CYS A 6 5.06 -30.49 -8.84
N LYS A 7 4.31 -30.26 -7.75
CA LYS A 7 3.94 -31.20 -6.69
C LYS A 7 5.14 -32.02 -6.23
N LYS A 8 6.29 -31.36 -6.07
CA LYS A 8 7.51 -32.05 -5.62
C LYS A 8 7.31 -32.48 -4.15
N PRO A 9 7.88 -33.62 -3.71
CA PRO A 9 7.70 -34.12 -2.35
C PRO A 9 8.10 -33.13 -1.23
N SER A 10 9.01 -32.18 -1.50
CA SER A 10 9.50 -31.16 -0.57
C SER A 10 8.90 -29.77 -0.76
N GLN A 11 8.06 -29.59 -1.78
CA GLN A 11 7.53 -28.31 -2.21
C GLN A 11 6.91 -27.47 -1.09
N ASP A 12 5.97 -28.08 -0.35
CA ASP A 12 5.24 -27.37 0.69
C ASP A 12 6.17 -26.89 1.80
N LYS A 13 7.21 -27.68 2.10
CA LYS A 13 8.24 -27.31 3.09
C LYS A 13 9.10 -26.15 2.58
N GLU A 14 9.47 -26.15 1.31
CA GLU A 14 10.26 -25.08 0.69
C GLU A 14 9.49 -23.76 0.62
N LEU A 15 8.22 -23.80 0.21
CA LEU A 15 7.34 -22.62 0.17
C LEU A 15 7.07 -22.08 1.58
N LEU A 16 6.85 -22.97 2.55
CA LEU A 16 6.70 -22.59 3.95
C LEU A 16 7.99 -21.95 4.49
N TYR A 17 9.16 -22.51 4.17
CA TYR A 17 10.45 -21.95 4.55
C TYR A 17 10.64 -20.54 3.97
N PHE A 18 10.36 -20.35 2.68
CA PHE A 18 10.43 -19.06 2.01
C PHE A 18 9.48 -18.03 2.64
N ALA A 19 8.22 -18.41 2.87
CA ALA A 19 7.23 -17.51 3.47
C ALA A 19 7.61 -17.10 4.90
N ASN A 20 8.17 -18.02 5.69
CA ASN A 20 8.72 -17.70 7.01
C ASN A 20 9.92 -16.76 6.93
N ALA A 21 10.83 -16.97 5.97
CA ALA A 21 11.99 -16.11 5.78
C ALA A 21 11.57 -14.66 5.47
N ILE A 22 10.64 -14.45 4.54
CA ILE A 22 10.09 -13.12 4.22
C ILE A 22 9.42 -12.51 5.47
N ALA A 23 8.54 -13.26 6.15
CA ALA A 23 7.84 -12.76 7.33
C ALA A 23 8.81 -12.31 8.43
N ASN A 24 9.86 -13.08 8.69
CA ASN A 24 10.88 -12.76 9.68
C ASN A 24 11.68 -11.51 9.30
N VAL A 25 12.05 -11.39 8.01
CA VAL A 25 12.81 -10.25 7.51
C VAL A 25 11.97 -8.97 7.58
N ILE A 26 10.68 -9.00 7.21
CA ILE A 26 9.76 -7.86 7.37
C ILE A 26 9.67 -7.43 8.84
N LYS A 27 9.43 -8.38 9.75
CA LYS A 27 9.32 -8.10 11.19
C LYS A 27 10.63 -7.51 11.77
N ALA A 28 11.78 -8.01 11.33
CA ALA A 28 13.09 -7.51 11.76
C ALA A 28 13.36 -6.08 11.28
N PHE A 29 13.05 -5.78 10.01
CA PHE A 29 13.15 -4.43 9.47
C PHE A 29 12.16 -3.48 10.13
N SER A 30 10.92 -3.90 10.37
CA SER A 30 9.91 -3.12 11.09
C SER A 30 10.38 -2.72 12.48
N ALA A 31 10.90 -3.68 13.25
CA ALA A 31 11.44 -3.42 14.58
C ALA A 31 12.67 -2.51 14.55
N THR A 32 13.50 -2.60 13.51
CA THR A 32 14.67 -1.74 13.32
C THR A 32 14.27 -0.32 12.94
N GLU A 33 13.32 -0.17 12.01
CA GLU A 33 12.77 1.11 11.58
C GLU A 33 12.13 1.84 12.76
N ARG A 34 11.36 1.12 13.59
CA ARG A 34 10.66 1.69 14.74
C ARG A 34 11.58 2.39 15.74
N LYS A 35 12.83 1.94 15.86
CA LYS A 35 13.83 2.53 16.77
C LYS A 35 14.26 3.95 16.38
N LYS A 36 13.98 4.38 15.14
CA LYS A 36 14.30 5.74 14.67
C LYS A 36 13.33 6.81 15.17
N TYR A 37 12.17 6.39 15.69
CA TYR A 37 11.06 7.29 16.05
C TYR A 37 10.85 7.31 17.56
N PRO A 38 10.33 8.42 18.12
CA PRO A 38 10.07 8.52 19.56
C PRO A 38 9.05 7.48 20.03
N VAL A 39 9.10 7.15 21.32
CA VAL A 39 8.13 6.20 21.92
C VAL A 39 6.82 6.89 22.28
N GLN A 40 6.89 8.18 22.60
CA GLN A 40 5.75 9.03 22.90
C GLN A 40 5.52 9.99 21.75
N PHE A 41 4.25 10.17 21.40
CA PHE A 41 3.82 11.14 20.40
C PHE A 41 2.95 12.19 21.09
N PRO A 42 3.03 13.47 20.68
CA PRO A 42 2.28 14.54 21.33
C PRO A 42 0.78 14.24 21.29
N ALA A 43 0.08 14.48 22.40
CA ALA A 43 -1.38 14.45 22.47
C ALA A 43 -2.00 15.77 21.95
N GLU A 44 -1.31 16.43 21.03
CA GLU A 44 -1.74 17.71 20.46
C GLU A 44 -3.06 17.49 19.71
N SER A 45 -4.02 18.37 19.91
CA SER A 45 -5.31 18.30 19.21
C SER A 45 -5.31 19.08 17.89
N SER A 46 -4.19 19.70 17.54
CA SER A 46 -4.05 20.57 16.37
C SER A 46 -2.61 20.66 15.94
N GLY A 47 -2.36 20.84 14.65
CA GLY A 47 -1.01 21.01 14.15
C GLY A 47 -0.84 20.50 12.73
N GLN A 48 0.34 20.76 12.19
CA GLN A 48 0.76 20.30 10.88
C GLN A 48 1.31 18.87 10.99
N LEU A 49 0.70 17.94 10.28
CA LEU A 49 1.01 16.52 10.34
C LEU A 49 2.19 16.13 9.45
N PHE A 50 2.29 16.74 8.27
CA PHE A 50 3.36 16.50 7.29
C PHE A 50 3.80 17.82 6.65
N SER A 51 4.99 17.82 6.04
CA SER A 51 5.65 19.05 5.58
C SER A 51 4.97 19.70 4.36
N ASP A 52 5.19 21.01 4.19
CA ASP A 52 4.68 21.74 3.03
C ASP A 52 5.35 21.27 1.74
N GLU A 53 6.61 20.83 1.79
CA GLU A 53 7.31 20.26 0.64
C GLU A 53 6.61 19.00 0.14
N LEU A 54 6.16 18.13 1.07
CA LEU A 54 5.44 16.92 0.71
C LEU A 54 4.05 17.23 0.15
N LEU A 55 3.35 18.21 0.73
CA LEU A 55 2.08 18.72 0.20
C LEU A 55 2.25 19.22 -1.24
N GLN A 56 3.22 20.11 -1.48
CA GLN A 56 3.48 20.69 -2.81
C GLN A 56 3.88 19.63 -3.85
N LYS A 57 4.71 18.65 -3.44
CA LYS A 57 5.08 17.52 -4.30
C LYS A 57 3.85 16.78 -4.82
N TYR A 58 2.86 16.51 -3.95
CA TYR A 58 1.67 15.78 -4.35
C TYR A 58 0.67 16.66 -5.11
N LEU A 59 0.49 17.91 -4.73
CA LEU A 59 -0.30 18.87 -5.51
C LEU A 59 0.18 18.97 -6.97
N ALA A 60 1.50 18.97 -7.20
CA ALA A 60 2.07 18.93 -8.54
C ALA A 60 1.85 17.57 -9.24
N ARG A 61 2.07 16.45 -8.54
CA ARG A 61 1.95 15.09 -9.11
C ARG A 61 0.53 14.61 -9.38
N ASN A 62 -0.49 15.18 -8.74
CA ASN A 62 -1.88 14.76 -8.99
C ASN A 62 -2.33 15.03 -10.42
N GLN A 63 -1.69 16.01 -11.10
CA GLN A 63 -1.91 16.25 -12.53
C GLN A 63 -1.41 15.10 -13.40
N GLU A 64 -0.44 14.32 -12.92
CA GLU A 64 0.20 13.25 -13.68
C GLU A 64 -0.39 11.87 -13.36
N TYR A 65 -0.74 11.56 -12.10
CA TYR A 65 -1.01 10.16 -11.68
C TYR A 65 -2.33 9.88 -10.96
N ALA A 66 -3.07 10.88 -10.47
CA ALA A 66 -4.34 10.64 -9.77
C ALA A 66 -5.42 10.23 -10.78
N ALA A 67 -6.07 9.08 -10.58
CA ALA A 67 -7.12 8.58 -11.47
C ALA A 67 -8.27 9.57 -11.66
N TYR A 68 -8.60 10.29 -10.60
CA TYR A 68 -9.77 11.17 -10.51
C TYR A 68 -9.38 12.65 -10.37
N GLY A 69 -8.09 12.97 -10.48
CA GLY A 69 -7.58 14.36 -10.39
C GLY A 69 -7.57 14.96 -8.98
N ASP A 70 -8.14 14.28 -7.98
CA ASP A 70 -8.16 14.74 -6.60
C ASP A 70 -6.82 14.49 -5.88
N PRO A 71 -6.35 15.44 -5.04
CA PRO A 71 -5.14 15.24 -4.28
C PRO A 71 -5.23 14.21 -3.17
N TYR A 72 -4.25 13.31 -3.11
CA TYR A 72 -4.08 12.42 -1.95
C TYR A 72 -3.69 13.20 -0.68
N LEU A 73 -2.81 14.20 -0.82
CA LEU A 73 -2.42 15.10 0.25
C LEU A 73 -2.96 16.49 -0.04
N THR A 74 -3.64 17.08 0.94
CA THR A 74 -4.34 18.36 0.86
C THR A 74 -4.00 19.22 2.06
N GLU A 75 -4.25 20.53 1.96
CA GLU A 75 -4.18 21.44 3.11
C GLU A 75 -5.10 20.98 4.25
N GLN A 76 -6.23 20.32 3.95
CA GLN A 76 -7.15 19.81 4.96
C GLN A 76 -6.55 18.64 5.73
N ASN A 77 -6.13 17.58 5.03
CA ASN A 77 -5.58 16.39 5.70
C ASN A 77 -4.14 16.58 6.20
N GLN A 78 -3.51 17.72 5.94
CA GLN A 78 -2.30 18.16 6.63
C GLN A 78 -2.57 18.57 8.09
N ARG A 79 -3.81 18.91 8.45
CA ARG A 79 -4.17 19.44 9.78
C ARG A 79 -4.67 18.34 10.70
N LEU A 80 -4.04 18.14 11.84
CA LEU A 80 -4.44 17.09 12.80
C LEU A 80 -5.90 17.26 13.27
N GLU A 81 -6.34 18.50 13.47
CA GLU A 81 -7.70 18.87 13.84
C GLU A 81 -8.75 18.43 12.80
N TYR A 82 -8.37 18.33 11.52
CA TYR A 82 -9.26 17.85 10.46
C TYR A 82 -9.57 16.36 10.63
N TRP A 83 -8.56 15.53 10.93
CA TRP A 83 -8.72 14.10 11.19
C TRP A 83 -9.62 13.86 12.40
N ILE A 84 -9.41 14.63 13.47
CA ILE A 84 -10.24 14.57 14.69
C ILE A 84 -11.68 14.99 14.37
N GLY A 85 -11.88 16.07 13.60
CA GLY A 85 -13.20 16.53 13.18
C GLY A 85 -13.94 15.49 12.32
N ARG A 86 -13.24 14.86 11.37
CA ARG A 86 -13.77 13.78 10.51
C ARG A 86 -14.18 12.56 11.34
N ALA A 87 -13.34 12.10 12.26
CA ALA A 87 -13.64 10.96 13.12
C ALA A 87 -14.88 11.18 14.01
N ASN A 88 -15.11 12.43 14.43
CA ASN A 88 -16.26 12.84 15.23
C ASN A 88 -17.52 13.18 14.41
N GLY A 89 -17.47 13.06 13.08
CA GLY A 89 -18.63 13.30 12.21
C GLY A 89 -18.94 14.78 11.93
N ALA A 90 -18.03 15.70 12.24
CA ALA A 90 -18.24 17.15 12.08
C ALA A 90 -18.45 17.58 10.61
N HIS A 91 -18.08 16.74 9.64
CA HIS A 91 -18.15 17.04 8.20
C HIS A 91 -19.33 16.37 7.45
N GLY A 92 -20.45 16.11 8.15
CA GLY A 92 -21.79 16.08 7.53
C GLY A 92 -22.15 14.90 6.61
N ARG A 93 -21.29 13.90 6.40
CA ARG A 93 -21.65 12.71 5.58
C ARG A 93 -22.31 11.57 6.36
N ARG A 94 -22.34 11.62 7.70
CA ARG A 94 -23.10 10.67 8.50
C ARG A 94 -24.55 11.15 8.62
N ARG A 95 -25.49 10.38 8.06
CA ARG A 95 -26.92 10.51 8.41
C ARG A 95 -27.01 10.57 9.94
N SER A 96 -27.62 11.63 10.45
CA SER A 96 -27.78 11.85 11.89
C SER A 96 -28.49 10.65 12.50
N ASN A 97 -27.74 9.81 13.22
CA ASN A 97 -28.36 8.86 14.12
C ASN A 97 -28.77 9.68 15.35
N THR A 98 -30.06 9.75 15.61
CA THR A 98 -30.71 10.52 16.69
C THR A 98 -30.42 9.97 18.09
N SER A 99 -29.36 9.16 18.26
CA SER A 99 -28.97 8.62 19.55
C SER A 99 -28.26 9.70 20.38
N SER A 100 -28.84 10.02 21.54
CA SER A 100 -28.39 10.98 22.55
C SER A 100 -27.10 10.58 23.30
N HIS A 101 -26.22 9.80 22.67
CA HIS A 101 -24.92 9.42 23.22
C HIS A 101 -23.83 9.94 22.29
N PRO A 102 -22.75 10.54 22.83
CA PRO A 102 -21.61 10.93 22.02
C PRO A 102 -21.09 9.69 21.30
N SER A 103 -21.24 9.67 19.97
CA SER A 103 -20.74 8.56 19.16
C SER A 103 -19.23 8.50 19.30
N LYS A 104 -18.70 7.31 19.57
CA LYS A 104 -17.26 7.06 19.58
C LYS A 104 -16.64 7.56 18.26
N PRO A 105 -15.45 8.19 18.27
CA PRO A 105 -14.74 8.52 17.04
C PRO A 105 -14.60 7.28 16.17
N GLN A 106 -14.94 7.40 14.89
CA GLN A 106 -14.90 6.28 13.96
C GLN A 106 -14.70 6.78 12.54
N PHE A 107 -13.91 6.07 11.71
CA PHE A 107 -13.93 6.24 10.26
C PHE A 107 -14.75 5.15 9.56
N SER A 108 -15.08 5.40 8.31
CA SER A 108 -15.80 4.46 7.46
C SER A 108 -15.20 4.46 6.06
N CYS A 109 -15.76 3.64 5.20
CA CYS A 109 -15.49 3.66 3.78
C CYS A 109 -15.81 4.98 3.05
N HIS A 110 -16.54 5.92 3.67
CA HIS A 110 -16.67 7.30 3.15
C HIS A 110 -15.42 8.15 3.38
N ASP A 111 -14.47 7.64 4.17
CA ASP A 111 -13.21 8.29 4.54
C ASP A 111 -12.03 7.67 3.80
N LEU A 112 -12.27 7.15 2.60
CA LEU A 112 -11.26 6.56 1.73
C LEU A 112 -10.14 7.54 1.37
N ASP A 113 -10.45 8.83 1.22
CA ASP A 113 -9.46 9.89 1.01
C ASP A 113 -8.40 9.94 2.12
N LEU A 114 -8.81 9.66 3.36
CA LEU A 114 -7.91 9.57 4.50
C LEU A 114 -7.07 8.28 4.46
N ALA A 115 -7.64 7.16 4.02
CA ALA A 115 -6.88 5.93 3.81
C ALA A 115 -5.79 6.12 2.73
N ASP A 116 -6.13 6.78 1.62
CA ASP A 116 -5.17 7.08 0.55
C ASP A 116 -4.08 8.06 1.01
N ALA A 117 -4.41 9.07 1.80
CA ALA A 117 -3.41 9.94 2.43
C ALA A 117 -2.41 9.13 3.28
N VAL A 118 -2.89 8.18 4.10
CA VAL A 118 -2.01 7.31 4.90
C VAL A 118 -1.12 6.43 4.00
N LYS A 119 -1.65 5.88 2.90
CA LYS A 119 -0.85 5.11 1.94
C LYS A 119 0.29 5.95 1.37
N ILE A 120 0.03 7.18 0.97
CA ILE A 120 1.05 8.11 0.47
C ILE A 120 2.12 8.39 1.52
N LEU A 121 1.72 8.68 2.76
CA LEU A 121 2.68 8.94 3.84
C LEU A 121 3.61 7.73 4.09
N ILE A 122 3.09 6.49 3.99
CA ILE A 122 3.90 5.27 4.10
C ILE A 122 4.88 5.14 2.92
N ILE A 123 4.42 5.39 1.69
CA ILE A 123 5.25 5.34 0.47
C ILE A 123 6.42 6.33 0.58
N GLU A 124 6.12 7.55 1.02
CA GLU A 124 7.04 8.68 1.14
C GLU A 124 7.92 8.62 2.40
N ASN A 125 7.73 7.60 3.23
CA ASN A 125 8.45 7.40 4.49
C ASN A 125 8.25 8.52 5.52
N ASP A 126 7.13 9.24 5.46
CA ASP A 126 6.74 10.18 6.52
C ASP A 126 6.09 9.41 7.68
N MET A 127 6.87 8.53 8.30
CA MET A 127 6.36 7.68 9.37
C MET A 127 6.11 8.47 10.66
N SER A 128 6.70 9.66 10.83
CA SER A 128 6.35 10.53 11.96
C SER A 128 4.87 10.92 11.90
N ALA A 129 4.37 11.30 10.72
CA ALA A 129 2.95 11.55 10.49
C ALA A 129 2.09 10.30 10.75
N VAL A 130 2.46 9.16 10.16
CA VAL A 130 1.70 7.91 10.29
C VAL A 130 1.62 7.44 11.74
N LEU A 131 2.74 7.48 12.48
CA LEU A 131 2.80 7.06 13.88
C LEU A 131 2.04 8.04 14.80
N THR A 132 2.04 9.33 14.47
CA THR A 132 1.21 10.33 15.16
C THR A 132 -0.26 9.98 15.02
N LEU A 133 -0.74 9.73 13.79
CA LEU A 133 -2.12 9.30 13.55
C LEU A 133 -2.45 7.98 14.26
N ALA A 134 -1.54 7.01 14.20
CA ALA A 134 -1.76 5.66 14.75
C ALA A 134 -1.92 5.62 16.28
N ARG A 135 -1.28 6.55 16.98
CA ARG A 135 -1.30 6.62 18.45
C ARG A 135 -2.23 7.69 19.00
N HIS A 136 -2.84 8.50 18.14
CA HIS A 136 -3.68 9.60 18.59
C HIS A 136 -5.05 9.07 19.10
N SER A 137 -5.39 9.36 20.35
CA SER A 137 -6.56 8.78 21.03
C SER A 137 -7.91 9.15 20.41
N LEU A 138 -7.98 10.26 19.66
CA LEU A 138 -9.19 10.71 18.97
C LEU A 138 -9.24 10.32 17.48
N ILE A 139 -8.20 9.65 16.95
CA ILE A 139 -8.10 9.27 15.54
C ILE A 139 -8.07 7.73 15.45
N PRO A 140 -9.17 7.09 15.04
CA PRO A 140 -9.25 5.64 14.97
C PRO A 140 -8.69 5.13 13.64
N ILE A 141 -7.38 5.31 13.37
CA ILE A 141 -6.78 4.97 12.07
C ILE A 141 -7.04 3.50 11.66
N LYS A 142 -7.20 2.60 12.65
CA LYS A 142 -7.53 1.18 12.44
C LYS A 142 -8.78 1.00 11.58
N ASP A 143 -9.74 1.93 11.67
CA ASP A 143 -10.97 1.87 10.88
C ASP A 143 -10.70 2.08 9.38
N LEU A 144 -9.58 2.71 9.01
CA LEU A 144 -9.16 2.92 7.61
C LEU A 144 -8.38 1.73 7.03
N ASP A 145 -7.99 0.76 7.86
CA ASP A 145 -7.07 -0.30 7.47
C ASP A 145 -7.70 -1.28 6.46
N SER A 146 -8.93 -1.72 6.72
CA SER A 146 -9.68 -2.67 5.86
C SER A 146 -11.08 -2.14 5.51
N ILE A 147 -11.19 -0.87 5.11
CA ILE A 147 -12.45 -0.33 4.56
C ILE A 147 -12.80 -1.02 3.23
N GLY A 148 -14.11 -1.21 3.00
CA GLY A 148 -14.57 -1.85 1.77
C GLY A 148 -16.09 -1.99 1.67
N TRP A 149 -16.57 -2.30 0.46
CA TRP A 149 -17.96 -2.68 0.17
C TRP A 149 -17.93 -3.88 -0.79
N GLY A 150 -17.82 -5.09 -0.24
CA GLY A 150 -17.67 -6.32 -1.04
C GLY A 150 -16.23 -6.63 -1.50
N HIS A 151 -15.31 -5.67 -1.42
CA HIS A 151 -13.86 -5.85 -1.56
C HIS A 151 -13.12 -4.78 -0.73
N SER A 152 -11.90 -5.06 -0.25
CA SER A 152 -11.12 -4.08 0.54
C SER A 152 -10.50 -3.02 -0.38
N PHE A 153 -10.34 -1.81 0.11
CA PHE A 153 -9.55 -0.75 -0.50
C PHE A 153 -8.87 0.17 0.53
N GLY A 154 -8.77 -0.32 1.77
CA GLY A 154 -8.10 0.39 2.87
C GLY A 154 -6.58 0.41 2.75
N ILE A 155 -5.93 0.78 3.86
CA ILE A 155 -4.46 0.86 3.94
C ILE A 155 -3.83 -0.52 3.67
N ASP A 156 -4.49 -1.62 4.08
CA ASP A 156 -4.05 -3.00 3.85
C ASP A 156 -3.81 -3.34 2.37
N HIS A 157 -4.51 -2.65 1.46
CA HIS A 157 -4.41 -2.90 0.03
C HIS A 157 -3.07 -2.46 -0.56
N LEU A 158 -2.45 -1.41 0.02
CA LEU A 158 -1.09 -1.00 -0.36
C LEU A 158 -0.09 -2.16 -0.16
N VAL A 159 -0.24 -2.90 0.94
CA VAL A 159 0.63 -4.00 1.33
C VAL A 159 0.38 -5.22 0.47
N TYR A 160 -0.89 -5.53 0.20
CA TYR A 160 -1.27 -6.62 -0.68
C TYR A 160 -0.58 -6.52 -2.04
N TYR A 161 -0.66 -5.34 -2.67
CA TYR A 161 -0.06 -5.11 -3.98
C TYR A 161 1.48 -5.06 -3.94
N CYS A 162 2.06 -4.40 -2.94
CA CYS A 162 3.51 -4.39 -2.77
C CYS A 162 4.09 -5.79 -2.56
N LEU A 163 3.44 -6.64 -1.75
CA LEU A 163 3.91 -7.99 -1.48
C LEU A 163 3.81 -8.87 -2.72
N TRP A 164 2.69 -8.78 -3.45
CA TRP A 164 2.53 -9.55 -4.69
C TRP A 164 3.55 -9.15 -5.74
N SER A 165 3.71 -7.85 -6.02
CA SER A 165 4.74 -7.36 -6.94
C SER A 165 6.14 -7.77 -6.50
N TYR A 166 6.46 -7.62 -5.21
CA TYR A 166 7.77 -8.00 -4.69
C TYR A 166 8.06 -9.49 -4.90
N VAL A 167 7.15 -10.38 -4.50
CA VAL A 167 7.35 -11.82 -4.63
C VAL A 167 7.38 -12.24 -6.10
N TYR A 168 6.41 -11.82 -6.90
CA TYR A 168 6.29 -12.28 -8.29
C TYR A 168 7.45 -11.81 -9.15
N LEU A 169 7.83 -10.53 -9.06
CA LEU A 169 8.89 -9.99 -9.91
C LEU A 169 10.28 -10.52 -9.52
N ASN A 170 10.55 -10.75 -8.23
CA ASN A 170 11.79 -11.42 -7.82
C ASN A 170 11.85 -12.85 -8.37
N ILE A 171 10.75 -13.61 -8.30
CA ILE A 171 10.71 -14.97 -8.88
C ILE A 171 10.89 -14.91 -10.40
N LEU A 172 10.17 -14.02 -11.09
CA LEU A 172 10.24 -13.89 -12.54
C LEU A 172 11.65 -13.50 -13.03
N ALA A 173 12.35 -12.66 -12.27
CA ALA A 173 13.72 -12.26 -12.58
C ALA A 173 14.73 -13.43 -12.58
N GLU A 174 14.43 -14.53 -11.87
CA GLU A 174 15.25 -15.74 -11.87
C GLU A 174 15.11 -16.59 -13.13
N PHE A 175 14.23 -16.20 -14.08
CA PHE A 175 14.00 -16.93 -15.34
C PHE A 175 14.29 -16.05 -16.57
N PRO A 176 15.57 -15.92 -16.99
CA PRO A 176 15.99 -15.03 -18.08
C PRO A 176 15.25 -15.23 -19.40
N GLU A 177 14.80 -16.45 -19.70
CA GLU A 177 14.06 -16.78 -20.92
C GLU A 177 12.71 -16.05 -21.03
N TRP A 178 12.09 -15.73 -19.90
CA TRP A 178 10.87 -14.94 -19.85
C TRP A 178 11.15 -13.45 -19.90
N CYS A 179 12.24 -13.00 -19.28
CA CYS A 179 12.66 -11.59 -19.29
C CYS A 179 13.06 -11.11 -20.69
N GLN A 180 13.63 -12.00 -21.52
CA GLN A 180 14.03 -11.68 -22.89
C GLN A 180 12.81 -11.47 -23.81
N ASN A 181 12.92 -10.46 -24.69
CA ASN A 181 11.91 -10.13 -25.71
C ASN A 181 10.49 -9.97 -25.13
N GLU A 182 10.39 -9.56 -23.87
CA GLU A 182 9.11 -9.37 -23.16
C GLU A 182 8.23 -10.63 -23.12
N ASN A 183 8.82 -11.82 -23.19
CA ASN A 183 8.07 -13.07 -23.18
C ASN A 183 7.19 -13.23 -21.92
N TYR A 184 7.59 -12.65 -20.80
CA TYR A 184 6.82 -12.62 -19.55
C TYR A 184 5.42 -12.02 -19.73
N ARG A 185 5.19 -11.14 -20.71
CA ARG A 185 3.87 -10.55 -20.99
C ARG A 185 2.84 -11.56 -21.48
N LYS A 186 3.29 -12.72 -21.95
CA LYS A 186 2.42 -13.83 -22.36
C LYS A 186 1.89 -14.62 -21.17
N LEU A 187 2.46 -14.42 -19.98
CA LEU A 187 2.02 -15.10 -18.75
C LEU A 187 0.73 -14.45 -18.24
N SER A 188 -0.32 -15.23 -18.07
CA SER A 188 -1.60 -14.78 -17.51
C SER A 188 -1.44 -14.16 -16.12
N ALA A 189 -0.56 -14.73 -15.29
CA ALA A 189 -0.22 -14.19 -13.98
C ALA A 189 0.40 -12.78 -14.08
N PHE A 190 1.26 -12.53 -15.08
CA PHE A 190 1.82 -11.20 -15.32
C PHE A 190 0.75 -10.23 -15.82
N GLN A 191 -0.09 -10.65 -16.76
CA GLN A 191 -1.19 -9.81 -17.27
C GLN A 191 -2.15 -9.39 -16.14
N GLN A 192 -2.46 -10.31 -15.23
CA GLN A 192 -3.28 -10.01 -14.06
C GLN A 192 -2.58 -9.04 -13.11
N LEU A 193 -1.29 -9.26 -12.82
CA LEU A 193 -0.49 -8.36 -12.00
C LEU A 193 -0.44 -6.96 -12.62
N GLU A 194 -0.02 -6.84 -13.88
CA GLU A 194 0.08 -5.56 -14.59
C GLU A 194 -1.27 -4.83 -14.60
N ARG A 195 -2.37 -5.53 -14.89
CA ARG A 195 -3.72 -4.96 -14.83
C ARG A 195 -4.02 -4.37 -13.45
N LEU A 196 -3.75 -5.10 -12.37
CA LEU A 196 -4.05 -4.64 -11.01
C LEU A 196 -3.12 -3.51 -10.53
N MET A 197 -1.88 -3.48 -11.03
CA MET A 197 -0.89 -2.45 -10.69
C MET A 197 -1.08 -1.14 -11.45
N THR A 198 -1.86 -1.15 -12.52
CA THR A 198 -2.06 0.00 -13.40
C THR A 198 -3.52 0.49 -13.44
N SER A 199 -4.48 -0.37 -13.10
CA SER A 199 -5.91 -0.03 -13.07
C SER A 199 -6.29 0.70 -11.79
N THR A 200 -7.24 1.62 -11.94
CA THR A 200 -7.79 2.38 -10.82
C THR A 200 -8.80 1.51 -10.08
N CYS A 201 -8.78 1.57 -8.74
CA CYS A 201 -9.80 0.95 -7.89
C CYS A 201 -10.68 2.06 -7.30
N ASP A 202 -11.60 1.71 -6.40
CA ASP A 202 -12.40 2.70 -5.66
C ASP A 202 -11.52 3.73 -4.94
N GLY A 203 -10.32 3.31 -4.48
CA GLY A 203 -9.22 4.17 -4.03
C GLY A 203 -7.88 3.80 -4.66
N ASP A 204 -7.08 4.80 -5.01
CA ASP A 204 -5.88 4.66 -5.84
C ASP A 204 -4.59 5.21 -5.20
N GLY A 205 -4.58 5.50 -3.90
CA GLY A 205 -3.37 6.00 -3.21
C GLY A 205 -2.14 5.08 -3.31
N GLN A 206 -2.34 3.78 -3.53
CA GLN A 206 -1.25 2.82 -3.80
C GLN A 206 -0.72 2.86 -5.25
N MET A 207 -1.50 3.39 -6.20
CA MET A 207 -1.22 3.31 -7.63
C MET A 207 -0.04 4.17 -8.09
N PRO A 208 0.24 5.37 -7.55
CA PRO A 208 1.35 6.20 -8.03
C PRO A 208 2.70 5.46 -8.06
N MET A 209 3.03 4.66 -7.04
CA MET A 209 4.29 3.92 -7.01
C MET A 209 4.32 2.74 -8.00
N HIS A 210 3.17 2.14 -8.29
CA HIS A 210 3.07 0.99 -9.19
C HIS A 210 2.97 1.46 -10.65
N ARG A 211 2.07 2.39 -10.96
CA ARG A 211 1.92 2.97 -12.30
C ARG A 211 3.22 3.59 -12.79
N SER A 212 3.93 4.34 -11.94
CA SER A 212 5.26 4.89 -12.29
C SER A 212 6.34 3.83 -12.50
N PHE A 213 6.10 2.56 -12.16
CA PHE A 213 7.02 1.47 -12.48
C PHE A 213 6.62 0.69 -13.74
N TYR A 214 5.33 0.44 -13.94
CA TYR A 214 4.79 -0.37 -15.05
C TYR A 214 4.51 0.43 -16.32
N THR A 215 4.51 1.75 -16.25
CA THR A 215 4.16 2.61 -17.40
C THR A 215 5.11 3.80 -17.54
N ASP A 216 5.19 4.31 -18.76
CA ASP A 216 5.79 5.61 -19.09
C ASP A 216 4.73 6.47 -19.81
N LEU A 217 4.89 7.80 -19.80
CA LEU A 217 4.03 8.70 -20.58
C LEU A 217 4.48 8.67 -22.05
N ASN A 218 3.55 8.43 -22.96
CA ASN A 218 3.79 8.56 -24.40
C ASN A 218 3.82 10.05 -24.82
N LYS A 219 4.02 10.30 -26.12
CA LYS A 219 4.13 11.68 -26.66
C LYS A 219 2.82 12.46 -26.52
N GLU A 220 1.72 11.75 -26.37
CA GLU A 220 0.37 12.26 -26.19
C GLU A 220 0.02 12.45 -24.69
N GLY A 221 0.96 12.19 -23.78
CA GLY A 221 0.75 12.32 -22.33
C GLY A 221 -0.11 11.20 -21.74
N GLN A 222 -0.25 10.07 -22.42
CA GLN A 222 -1.00 8.91 -21.96
C GLN A 222 -0.07 7.83 -21.42
N PHE A 223 -0.54 7.08 -20.42
CA PHE A 223 0.20 5.95 -19.89
C PHE A 223 0.30 4.80 -20.90
N ALA A 224 1.53 4.41 -21.23
CA ALA A 224 1.84 3.26 -22.06
C ALA A 224 2.62 2.22 -21.24
N PRO A 225 2.32 0.91 -21.39
CA PRO A 225 3.11 -0.14 -20.75
C PRO A 225 4.58 -0.06 -21.16
N ARG A 226 5.48 -0.31 -20.21
CA ARG A 226 6.93 -0.32 -20.45
C ARG A 226 7.53 -1.69 -20.20
N ASP A 227 8.63 -2.00 -20.89
CA ASP A 227 9.41 -3.20 -20.58
C ASP A 227 10.06 -3.04 -19.21
N ILE A 228 9.56 -3.78 -18.21
CA ILE A 228 10.02 -3.68 -16.83
C ILE A 228 11.39 -4.34 -16.61
N PHE A 229 11.87 -5.18 -17.52
CA PHE A 229 13.19 -5.83 -17.46
C PHE A 229 14.26 -5.12 -18.30
N ALA A 230 13.88 -4.17 -19.15
CA ALA A 230 14.82 -3.35 -19.91
C ALA A 230 15.72 -2.48 -19.02
N ASP A 231 15.22 -2.09 -17.83
CA ASP A 231 15.96 -1.30 -16.85
C ASP A 231 15.97 -2.00 -15.48
N MET A 232 16.98 -2.86 -15.28
CA MET A 232 17.18 -3.58 -14.02
C MET A 232 17.50 -2.66 -12.84
N GLY A 233 17.97 -1.42 -13.08
CA GLY A 233 18.17 -0.42 -12.04
C GLY A 233 16.83 0.04 -11.47
N ARG A 234 15.92 0.45 -12.35
CA ARG A 234 14.55 0.86 -11.97
C ARG A 234 13.76 -0.29 -11.33
N MET A 235 13.92 -1.52 -11.82
CA MET A 235 13.36 -2.72 -11.18
C MET A 235 13.83 -2.87 -9.72
N LYS A 236 15.15 -2.78 -9.48
CA LYS A 236 15.71 -2.91 -8.13
C LYS A 236 15.20 -1.81 -7.19
N GLU A 237 15.12 -0.56 -7.64
CA GLU A 237 14.59 0.53 -6.83
C GLU A 237 13.09 0.35 -6.52
N TYR A 238 12.30 -0.11 -7.49
CA TYR A 238 10.90 -0.43 -7.27
C TYR A 238 10.70 -1.56 -6.24
N LEU A 239 11.50 -2.63 -6.33
CA LEU A 239 11.44 -3.75 -5.38
C LEU A 239 11.89 -3.32 -3.98
N LYS A 240 12.91 -2.45 -3.86
CA LYS A 240 13.30 -1.84 -2.58
C LYS A 240 12.15 -1.03 -1.99
N LEU A 241 11.46 -0.23 -2.81
CA LEU A 241 10.31 0.56 -2.35
C LEU A 241 9.15 -0.34 -1.90
N CYS A 242 8.80 -1.36 -2.68
CA CYS A 242 7.77 -2.33 -2.31
C CYS A 242 8.10 -2.98 -0.96
N PHE A 243 9.33 -3.48 -0.80
CA PHE A 243 9.76 -4.07 0.46
C PHE A 243 9.74 -3.06 1.62
N ALA A 244 10.12 -1.80 1.36
CA ALA A 244 10.10 -0.76 2.35
C ALA A 244 8.69 -0.46 2.88
N VAL A 245 7.72 -0.43 1.98
CA VAL A 245 6.31 -0.28 2.33
C VAL A 245 5.85 -1.41 3.26
N LEU A 246 6.26 -2.67 3.03
CA LEU A 246 5.85 -3.82 3.86
C LEU A 246 6.25 -3.62 5.33
N TYR A 247 7.52 -3.30 5.59
CA TYR A 247 7.98 -3.17 6.98
C TYR A 247 7.52 -1.87 7.65
N ARG A 248 7.30 -0.79 6.88
CA ARG A 248 6.72 0.47 7.38
C ARG A 248 5.27 0.28 7.79
N TYR A 249 4.50 -0.43 6.97
CA TYR A 249 3.14 -0.80 7.33
C TYR A 249 3.11 -1.73 8.54
N ASP A 250 3.94 -2.78 8.60
CA ASP A 250 4.03 -3.67 9.78
C ASP A 250 4.29 -2.89 11.06
N MET A 251 5.16 -1.87 10.98
CA MET A 251 5.45 -0.98 12.10
C MET A 251 4.21 -0.15 12.50
N ALA A 252 3.57 0.51 11.54
CA ALA A 252 2.39 1.34 11.81
C ALA A 252 1.21 0.52 12.34
N ALA A 253 0.97 -0.66 11.77
CA ALA A 253 -0.11 -1.58 12.13
C ALA A 253 -0.11 -1.92 13.62
N LYS A 254 1.06 -2.23 14.17
CA LYS A 254 1.23 -2.55 15.58
C LYS A 254 0.85 -1.39 16.50
N GLU A 255 1.06 -0.15 16.08
CA GLU A 255 0.79 1.04 16.90
C GLU A 255 -0.71 1.32 17.07
N TYR A 256 -1.53 0.92 16.10
CA TYR A 256 -2.99 0.96 16.22
C TYR A 256 -3.63 -0.39 16.59
N GLY A 257 -2.83 -1.34 17.06
CA GLY A 257 -3.29 -2.63 17.57
C GLY A 257 -3.78 -3.59 16.48
N ASN A 258 -3.09 -3.59 15.34
CA ASN A 258 -3.21 -4.64 14.31
C ASN A 258 -1.90 -5.43 14.21
N GLU A 259 -2.00 -6.76 14.10
CA GLU A 259 -0.85 -7.63 13.87
C GLU A 259 -1.03 -8.35 12.53
N VAL A 260 -0.08 -8.10 11.63
CA VAL A 260 -0.13 -8.65 10.28
C VAL A 260 0.37 -10.09 10.28
N ASP A 261 -0.47 -11.01 9.82
CA ASP A 261 -0.07 -12.38 9.54
C ASP A 261 0.69 -12.45 8.21
N TRP A 262 1.98 -12.08 8.26
CA TRP A 262 2.86 -12.09 7.09
C TRP A 262 3.04 -13.48 6.47
N LEU A 263 2.90 -14.54 7.27
CA LEU A 263 2.97 -15.91 6.76
C LEU A 263 1.78 -16.17 5.83
N LYS A 264 0.57 -15.89 6.31
CA LYS A 264 -0.66 -16.00 5.52
C LYS A 264 -0.66 -15.07 4.32
N ALA A 265 -0.18 -13.83 4.49
CA ALA A 265 -0.09 -12.84 3.41
C ALA A 265 0.86 -13.33 2.29
N THR A 266 2.06 -13.83 2.67
CA THR A 266 3.05 -14.33 1.70
C THR A 266 2.56 -15.59 1.00
N ALA A 267 1.93 -16.52 1.74
CA ALA A 267 1.28 -17.68 1.15
C ALA A 267 0.15 -17.27 0.19
N GLY A 268 -0.58 -16.20 0.50
CA GLY A 268 -1.57 -15.59 -0.38
C GLY A 268 -0.96 -15.07 -1.67
N ALA A 269 0.11 -14.29 -1.60
CA ALA A 269 0.83 -13.79 -2.76
C ALA A 269 1.37 -14.93 -3.65
N LEU A 270 1.93 -15.98 -3.05
CA LEU A 270 2.39 -17.17 -3.77
C LEU A 270 1.24 -17.91 -4.49
N ARG A 271 0.04 -17.96 -3.90
CA ARG A 271 -1.14 -18.53 -4.57
C ARG A 271 -1.56 -17.71 -5.79
N GLN A 272 -1.41 -16.39 -5.77
CA GLN A 272 -1.72 -15.55 -6.94
C GLN A 272 -0.78 -15.79 -8.13
N LEU A 273 0.33 -16.51 -7.95
CA LEU A 273 1.18 -16.94 -9.06
C LEU A 273 0.61 -18.14 -9.82
N HIS A 274 -0.45 -18.75 -9.28
CA HIS A 274 -1.20 -19.82 -9.93
C HIS A 274 -2.38 -19.16 -10.63
N VAL A 275 -2.32 -19.11 -11.96
CA VAL A 275 -3.54 -18.84 -12.73
C VAL A 275 -4.03 -20.19 -13.18
N ASP A 276 -5.13 -20.65 -12.59
CA ASP A 276 -5.84 -21.82 -13.11
C ASP A 276 -6.18 -21.53 -14.58
N ASP A 277 -5.47 -22.20 -15.51
CA ASP A 277 -5.90 -22.32 -16.89
C ASP A 277 -7.24 -23.09 -16.88
N ARG A 278 -8.35 -22.34 -16.82
CA ARG A 278 -9.68 -22.86 -17.17
C ARG A 278 -9.95 -22.62 -18.65
#